data_AF-A0AAD9Y9F4-F1
#
_entry.id   AF-A0AAD9Y9F4-F1
#
_cell.length_a   1.000
_cell.length_b   1.000
_cell.length_c   1.000
_cell.angle_alpha   90.00
_cell.angle_beta   90.00
_cell.angle_gamma   90.00
#
_symmetry.space_group_name_H-M   'P 1'
#
loop_
_entity.id
_entity.type
_entity.pdbx_description
1 polymer ?
#
loop_
_entity_poly.entity_id
_entity_poly.type
_entity_poly.pdbx_seq_one_letter_code
_entity_poly.pdbx_strand_id
1 'polypeptide(L)'
;MWPRTVLSLSTISLLAVQIVVADDRHEGLNVNNRLDCFRESQCLKLKEYTCKAGYTYVGFDRNTCRGPDEGTPMCCNTHTVRRFGKDEHGKDRRCEWKGVPDNCSGAGKAGEVVLFKSGIGGWPSESNGGEETKQCRSGYKYFACPLPEWEGLSIGCRWTDCKGTCGQDETEVAHANDVDLKCPHQAIARGVKYCCKKEKSPLSNCHWVGQGHCDDITCNPDEVTVKRSLVGDGVSCRCKR
;
A
#
# COMPACT_ATOMS: atom_id res chain seq x y z
N MET A 1 -20.25 -41.08 -7.63
CA MET A 1 -21.14 -39.98 -7.22
C MET A 1 -20.26 -38.93 -6.57
N TRP A 2 -20.01 -37.81 -7.25
CA TRP A 2 -19.06 -36.77 -6.85
C TRP A 2 -19.67 -35.86 -5.76
N PRO A 3 -18.91 -35.46 -4.73
CA PRO A 3 -19.19 -34.21 -4.04
C PRO A 3 -18.50 -33.05 -4.77
N ARG A 4 -19.24 -31.95 -4.88
CA ARG A 4 -18.89 -30.68 -5.51
C ARG A 4 -17.83 -29.95 -4.69
N THR A 5 -16.83 -29.40 -5.38
CA THR A 5 -15.81 -28.49 -4.84
C THR A 5 -16.46 -27.17 -4.41
N VAL A 6 -16.25 -26.78 -3.14
CA VAL A 6 -16.64 -25.47 -2.59
C VAL A 6 -15.50 -24.48 -2.83
N LEU A 7 -15.80 -23.42 -3.59
CA LEU A 7 -15.00 -22.19 -3.64
C LEU A 7 -15.11 -21.47 -2.29
N SER A 8 -13.98 -21.26 -1.61
CA SER A 8 -13.89 -20.35 -0.46
C SER A 8 -12.64 -19.49 -0.63
N LEU A 9 -12.82 -18.35 -1.32
CA LEU A 9 -11.85 -17.27 -1.34
C LEU A 9 -11.87 -16.57 0.01
N SER A 10 -10.79 -16.71 0.77
CA SER A 10 -10.49 -15.84 1.92
C SER A 10 -9.03 -15.46 1.81
N THR A 11 -8.75 -14.47 0.98
CA THR A 11 -7.43 -13.88 0.75
C THR A 11 -7.08 -12.95 1.89
N ILE A 12 -6.06 -13.29 2.67
CA ILE A 12 -5.44 -12.37 3.64
C ILE A 12 -3.98 -12.23 3.23
N SER A 13 -3.55 -11.01 2.93
CA SER A 13 -2.21 -10.71 2.44
C SER A 13 -1.38 -10.01 3.51
N LEU A 14 -0.21 -10.55 3.81
CA LEU A 14 0.94 -9.84 4.36
C LEU A 14 1.56 -8.89 3.33
N LEU A 15 2.13 -7.78 3.76
CA LEU A 15 2.80 -6.81 2.89
C LEU A 15 4.30 -6.75 3.16
N ALA A 16 5.09 -6.67 2.09
CA ALA A 16 6.49 -6.29 2.15
C ALA A 16 6.59 -4.78 1.95
N VAL A 17 7.39 -4.17 2.81
CA VAL A 17 7.47 -2.74 3.02
C VAL A 17 8.91 -2.31 2.90
N GLN A 18 9.19 -1.20 2.21
CA GLN A 18 10.52 -0.67 2.02
C GLN A 18 10.82 0.53 2.91
N ILE A 19 11.97 0.50 3.59
CA ILE A 19 12.55 1.67 4.26
C ILE A 19 13.62 2.24 3.33
N VAL A 20 13.45 3.47 2.86
CA VAL A 20 14.53 4.11 2.11
C VAL A 20 15.42 4.90 3.06
N VAL A 21 16.62 4.39 3.30
CA VAL A 21 17.70 5.16 3.92
C VAL A 21 18.68 5.51 2.82
N ALA A 22 18.57 6.74 2.31
CA ALA A 22 19.58 7.31 1.43
C ALA A 22 20.60 8.08 2.28
N ASP A 23 21.88 7.79 2.10
CA ASP A 23 23.01 8.58 2.62
C ASP A 23 24.02 8.72 1.47
N ASP A 24 24.58 9.87 1.12
CA ASP A 24 25.03 10.95 2.02
C ASP A 24 24.89 12.35 1.38
N ARG A 25 24.15 12.45 0.25
CA ARG A 25 24.08 13.68 -0.59
C ARG A 25 22.76 13.92 -1.33
N HIS A 26 21.66 13.32 -0.90
CA HIS A 26 20.31 13.73 -1.25
C HIS A 26 19.47 13.52 0.00
N GLU A 27 18.84 14.58 0.51
CA GLU A 27 18.00 14.53 1.71
C GLU A 27 17.11 13.29 1.67
N GLY A 28 17.19 12.49 2.74
CA GLY A 28 16.54 11.20 2.87
C GLY A 28 15.07 11.23 2.48
N LEU A 29 14.56 10.06 2.10
CA LEU A 29 13.21 9.84 1.60
C LEU A 29 12.18 10.06 2.72
N ASN A 30 11.94 11.31 3.08
CA ASN A 30 10.81 11.71 3.89
C ASN A 30 9.59 11.68 2.96
N VAL A 31 8.80 10.60 3.00
CA VAL A 31 7.66 10.41 2.08
C VAL A 31 6.61 11.50 2.31
N ASN A 32 6.56 12.07 3.53
CA ASN A 32 5.75 13.26 3.82
C ASN A 32 6.16 14.48 2.97
N ASN A 33 7.44 14.61 2.58
CA ASN A 33 7.90 15.64 1.64
C ASN A 33 7.73 15.26 0.17
N ARG A 34 7.62 13.97 -0.18
CA ARG A 34 7.57 13.54 -1.59
C ARG A 34 6.20 13.67 -2.23
N LEU A 35 5.12 13.39 -1.51
CA LEU A 35 3.79 13.59 -2.07
C LEU A 35 3.25 15.01 -1.86
N ASP A 36 3.74 15.72 -0.84
CA ASP A 36 3.28 17.07 -0.47
C ASP A 36 1.74 17.10 -0.44
N CYS A 37 1.19 16.30 0.47
CA CYS A 37 -0.24 16.14 0.66
C CYS A 37 -0.62 16.51 2.09
N PHE A 38 -1.82 17.04 2.26
CA PHE A 38 -2.39 17.33 3.56
C PHE A 38 -3.86 16.92 3.61
N ARG A 39 -4.32 16.63 4.83
CA ARG A 39 -5.73 16.47 5.17
C ARG A 39 -6.11 17.60 6.11
N GLU A 40 -7.23 18.24 5.81
CA GLU A 40 -7.80 19.27 6.68
C GLU A 40 -8.11 18.72 8.06
N SER A 41 -7.90 19.53 9.10
CA SER A 41 -8.16 19.11 10.48
C SER A 41 -9.63 19.25 10.88
N GLN A 42 -10.41 20.01 10.11
CA GLN A 42 -11.81 20.34 10.38
C GLN A 42 -12.76 19.71 9.37
N CYS A 43 -13.97 19.40 9.82
CA CYS A 43 -15.06 19.02 8.93
C CYS A 43 -15.57 20.24 8.16
N LEU A 44 -15.42 20.19 6.84
CA LEU A 44 -15.79 21.26 5.92
C LEU A 44 -16.88 20.79 4.95
N LYS A 45 -17.66 21.74 4.43
CA LYS A 45 -18.64 21.48 3.38
C LYS A 45 -17.93 21.15 2.08
N LEU A 46 -18.12 19.92 1.58
CA LEU A 46 -17.35 19.40 0.45
C LEU A 46 -17.64 20.10 -0.89
N LYS A 47 -18.87 20.58 -1.08
CA LYS A 47 -19.30 21.25 -2.34
C LYS A 47 -18.65 22.61 -2.55
N GLU A 48 -18.26 23.28 -1.48
CA GLU A 48 -17.70 24.64 -1.51
C GLU A 48 -16.18 24.63 -1.34
N TYR A 49 -15.61 23.47 -0.99
CA TYR A 49 -14.21 23.37 -0.69
C TYR A 49 -13.35 23.31 -1.96
N THR A 50 -12.32 24.14 -2.01
CA THR A 50 -11.25 24.07 -2.99
C THR A 50 -9.92 24.07 -2.26
N CYS A 51 -8.98 23.22 -2.70
CA CYS A 51 -7.64 23.23 -2.14
C CYS A 51 -6.95 24.58 -2.36
N LYS A 52 -5.99 24.92 -1.49
CA LYS A 52 -5.10 26.08 -1.71
C LYS A 52 -4.43 26.02 -3.09
N ALA A 53 -4.09 27.18 -3.62
CA ALA A 53 -3.42 27.29 -4.91
C ALA A 53 -2.17 26.40 -4.98
N GLY A 54 -1.99 25.71 -6.11
CA GLY A 54 -0.90 24.73 -6.32
C GLY A 54 -1.21 23.31 -5.83
N TYR A 55 -2.39 23.07 -5.24
CA TYR A 55 -2.82 21.76 -4.79
C TYR A 55 -4.10 21.31 -5.50
N THR A 56 -4.19 20.00 -5.72
CA THR A 56 -5.32 19.31 -6.32
C THR A 56 -6.09 18.55 -5.26
N TYR A 57 -7.41 18.65 -5.32
CA TYR A 57 -8.31 17.87 -4.48
C TYR A 57 -8.24 16.40 -4.87
N VAL A 58 -7.85 15.55 -3.92
CA VAL A 58 -7.66 14.10 -4.16
C VAL A 58 -8.65 13.24 -3.40
N GLY A 59 -9.36 13.79 -2.42
CA GLY A 59 -10.31 13.01 -1.63
C GLY A 59 -10.87 13.74 -0.42
N PHE A 60 -11.64 13.02 0.39
CA PHE A 60 -12.01 13.43 1.74
C PHE A 60 -12.15 12.22 2.67
N ASP A 61 -12.09 12.47 3.97
CA ASP A 61 -12.41 11.50 5.02
C ASP A 61 -13.70 11.92 5.75
N ARG A 62 -14.56 10.97 6.12
CA ARG A 62 -15.80 11.21 6.86
C ARG A 62 -15.72 10.83 8.33
N ASN A 63 -14.63 10.23 8.80
CA ASN A 63 -14.54 9.57 10.12
C ASN A 63 -15.16 10.35 11.28
N THR A 64 -14.84 11.64 11.38
CA THR A 64 -15.24 12.50 12.50
C THR A 64 -16.37 13.46 12.15
N CYS A 65 -16.85 13.43 10.92
CA CYS A 65 -17.81 14.40 10.40
C CYS A 65 -19.24 13.87 10.48
N ARG A 66 -20.17 14.72 10.94
CA ARG A 66 -21.57 14.35 11.18
C ARG A 66 -22.50 14.78 10.06
N GLY A 67 -22.15 15.85 9.32
CA GLY A 67 -22.97 16.35 8.22
C GLY A 67 -22.92 15.43 6.99
N PRO A 68 -24.03 15.27 6.25
CA PRO A 68 -24.09 14.40 5.07
C PRO A 68 -23.21 14.89 3.90
N ASP A 69 -22.97 16.20 3.85
CA ASP A 69 -22.14 16.88 2.86
C ASP A 69 -20.81 17.39 3.45
N GLU A 70 -20.39 16.83 4.59
CA GLU A 70 -19.16 17.18 5.29
C GLU A 70 -18.11 16.08 5.19
N GLY A 71 -16.86 16.49 5.24
CA GLY A 71 -15.70 15.62 5.40
C GLY A 71 -14.49 16.46 5.76
N THR A 72 -13.35 15.83 6.00
CA THR A 72 -12.04 16.49 6.05
C THR A 72 -11.38 16.34 4.67
N PRO A 73 -11.36 17.41 3.85
CA PRO A 73 -10.76 17.37 2.53
C PRO A 73 -9.28 16.96 2.55
N MET A 74 -8.86 16.30 1.48
CA MET A 74 -7.49 15.87 1.25
C MET A 74 -6.99 16.47 -0.06
N CYS A 75 -5.82 17.07 0.00
CA CYS A 75 -5.21 17.80 -1.10
C CYS A 75 -3.76 17.36 -1.27
N CYS A 76 -3.30 17.26 -2.51
CA CYS A 76 -1.91 16.96 -2.84
C CYS A 76 -1.37 17.98 -3.82
N ASN A 77 -0.07 18.24 -3.81
CA ASN A 77 0.55 19.15 -4.77
C ASN A 77 0.21 18.74 -6.20
N THR A 78 -0.25 19.69 -7.02
CA THR A 78 -0.70 19.41 -8.38
C THR A 78 0.41 18.80 -9.24
N HIS A 79 1.67 19.17 -9.01
CA HIS A 79 2.80 18.57 -9.72
C HIS A 79 3.04 17.11 -9.34
N THR A 80 2.78 16.73 -8.09
CA THR A 80 2.83 15.33 -7.64
C THR A 80 1.73 14.52 -8.30
N VAL A 81 0.48 15.01 -8.24
CA VAL A 81 -0.69 14.28 -8.79
C VAL A 81 -0.52 13.99 -10.28
N ARG A 82 0.01 14.95 -11.05
CA ARG A 82 0.29 14.75 -12.48
C ARG A 82 1.35 13.69 -12.77
N ARG A 83 2.22 13.38 -11.80
CA ARG A 83 3.29 12.37 -11.93
C ARG A 83 2.89 10.99 -11.40
N PHE A 84 1.65 10.80 -10.96
CA PHE A 84 1.16 9.46 -10.63
C PHE A 84 1.16 8.53 -11.84
N GLY A 85 1.12 9.05 -13.07
CA GLY A 85 1.22 8.22 -14.28
C GLY A 85 -0.02 7.37 -14.50
N LYS A 86 0.12 6.30 -15.29
CA LYS A 86 -0.98 5.41 -15.72
C LYS A 86 -0.78 3.99 -15.19
N ASP A 87 -1.87 3.26 -15.03
CA ASP A 87 -1.84 1.82 -14.75
C ASP A 87 -1.59 1.00 -16.02
N GLU A 88 -1.53 -0.33 -15.86
CA GLU A 88 -1.32 -1.30 -16.95
C GLU A 88 -2.41 -1.26 -18.05
N HIS A 89 -3.54 -0.61 -17.78
CA HIS A 89 -4.64 -0.41 -18.72
C HIS A 89 -4.68 1.01 -19.30
N GLY A 90 -3.68 1.84 -19.03
CA GLY A 90 -3.58 3.21 -19.53
C GLY A 90 -4.48 4.23 -18.80
N LYS A 91 -5.11 3.83 -17.69
CA LYS A 91 -5.94 4.73 -16.86
C LYS A 91 -5.06 5.49 -15.88
N ASP A 92 -5.37 6.76 -15.65
CA ASP A 92 -4.61 7.58 -14.72
C ASP A 92 -4.71 7.01 -13.30
N ARG A 93 -3.53 6.77 -12.69
CA ARG A 93 -3.46 6.33 -11.30
C ARG A 93 -3.85 7.49 -10.40
N ARG A 94 -4.51 7.18 -9.29
CA ARG A 94 -5.03 8.16 -8.33
C ARG A 94 -4.99 7.59 -6.94
N CYS A 95 -5.04 8.48 -5.95
CA CYS A 95 -5.19 8.08 -4.56
C CYS A 95 -6.57 7.47 -4.31
N GLU A 96 -6.66 6.46 -3.45
CA GLU A 96 -7.91 5.77 -3.12
C GLU A 96 -7.90 5.26 -1.68
N TRP A 97 -9.08 5.27 -1.05
CA TRP A 97 -9.34 4.54 0.18
C TRP A 97 -9.33 3.04 -0.10
N LYS A 98 -8.47 2.33 0.63
CA LYS A 98 -8.35 0.88 0.66
C LYS A 98 -8.94 0.34 1.97
N GLY A 99 -9.46 -0.88 1.91
CA GLY A 99 -10.04 -1.59 3.04
C GLY A 99 -11.55 -1.74 2.92
N VAL A 100 -12.04 -2.96 3.19
CA VAL A 100 -13.46 -3.32 3.11
C VAL A 100 -14.14 -3.18 4.48
N PRO A 101 -15.45 -2.87 4.55
CA PRO A 101 -16.15 -2.56 5.81
C PRO A 101 -16.05 -3.61 6.92
N ASP A 102 -15.89 -4.89 6.56
CA ASP A 102 -15.89 -5.98 7.54
C ASP A 102 -14.53 -6.17 8.21
N ASN A 103 -13.44 -6.13 7.44
CA ASN A 103 -12.06 -6.19 7.92
C ASN A 103 -11.29 -5.09 7.21
N CYS A 104 -11.20 -3.92 7.84
CA CYS A 104 -10.49 -2.78 7.31
C CYS A 104 -8.98 -2.99 7.45
N SER A 105 -8.45 -3.90 6.64
CA SER A 105 -7.02 -4.21 6.52
C SER A 105 -6.59 -3.77 5.11
N GLY A 106 -6.82 -2.49 4.80
CA GLY A 106 -6.63 -1.94 3.47
C GLY A 106 -5.18 -1.68 3.13
N ALA A 107 -4.46 -2.69 2.68
CA ALA A 107 -3.10 -2.54 2.17
C ALA A 107 -3.02 -1.63 0.92
N GLY A 108 -1.94 -0.85 0.79
CA GLY A 108 -1.53 -0.26 -0.49
C GLY A 108 -1.18 -1.33 -1.53
N LYS A 109 -1.23 -0.96 -2.81
CA LYS A 109 -0.69 -1.76 -3.92
C LYS A 109 0.81 -1.50 -4.08
N ALA A 110 1.49 -2.37 -4.82
CA ALA A 110 2.89 -2.16 -5.17
C ALA A 110 3.08 -0.77 -5.80
N GLY A 111 4.01 0.02 -5.26
CA GLY A 111 4.26 1.40 -5.66
C GLY A 111 3.26 2.41 -5.12
N GLU A 112 2.43 2.05 -4.15
CA GLU A 112 1.61 3.00 -3.39
C GLU A 112 2.20 3.24 -1.99
N VAL A 113 2.02 4.45 -1.50
CA VAL A 113 2.32 4.88 -0.13
C VAL A 113 1.01 5.21 0.58
N VAL A 114 0.95 4.95 1.88
CA VAL A 114 -0.25 5.27 2.68
C VAL A 114 -0.06 6.61 3.36
N LEU A 115 -0.98 7.54 3.10
CA LEU A 115 -0.91 8.90 3.62
C LEU A 115 -1.77 9.10 4.86
N PHE A 116 -2.98 8.53 4.86
CA PHE A 116 -3.95 8.79 5.92
C PHE A 116 -4.64 7.50 6.35
N LYS A 117 -5.00 7.44 7.64
CA LYS A 117 -5.83 6.39 8.22
C LYS A 117 -7.20 6.93 8.63
N SER A 118 -8.22 6.09 8.53
CA SER A 118 -9.59 6.42 8.90
C SER A 118 -10.38 5.19 9.33
N GLY A 119 -11.24 5.34 10.35
CA GLY A 119 -12.18 4.29 10.75
C GLY A 119 -13.38 4.16 9.81
N ILE A 120 -13.64 5.13 8.94
CA ILE A 120 -14.80 5.16 8.03
C ILE A 120 -14.37 5.27 6.56
N GLY A 121 -13.31 6.01 6.29
CA GLY A 121 -12.88 6.42 4.95
C GLY A 121 -13.76 7.52 4.37
N GLY A 122 -13.79 7.59 3.05
CA GLY A 122 -14.56 8.58 2.30
C GLY A 122 -14.35 8.37 0.81
N TRP A 123 -14.20 9.46 0.06
CA TRP A 123 -13.97 9.40 -1.39
C TRP A 123 -12.50 9.73 -1.73
N PRO A 124 -11.98 9.21 -2.85
CA PRO A 124 -12.51 8.09 -3.63
C PRO A 124 -12.21 6.75 -2.96
N SER A 125 -13.08 5.75 -3.14
CA SER A 125 -12.80 4.36 -2.75
C SER A 125 -12.69 3.46 -3.98
N GLU A 126 -12.19 2.23 -3.80
CA GLU A 126 -12.04 1.24 -4.89
C GLU A 126 -13.39 0.72 -5.46
N SER A 127 -14.51 0.93 -4.78
CA SER A 127 -15.81 0.38 -5.18
C SER A 127 -16.86 1.48 -5.31
N ASN A 128 -17.37 1.70 -6.51
CA ASN A 128 -18.52 2.56 -6.78
C ASN A 128 -19.77 1.99 -6.08
N GLY A 129 -20.17 2.50 -4.91
CA GLY A 129 -21.49 2.27 -4.34
C GLY A 129 -21.53 2.13 -2.82
N GLY A 130 -21.71 3.25 -2.11
CA GLY A 130 -22.57 3.40 -0.91
C GLY A 130 -22.17 2.68 0.38
N GLU A 131 -21.43 1.58 0.34
CA GLU A 131 -20.94 0.84 1.51
C GLU A 131 -19.61 1.41 2.05
N GLU A 132 -19.08 2.38 1.32
CA GLU A 132 -17.75 2.97 1.43
C GLU A 132 -17.58 3.85 2.66
N THR A 133 -18.68 4.28 3.28
CA THR A 133 -18.71 5.11 4.51
C THR A 133 -19.18 4.32 5.72
N LYS A 134 -19.17 2.98 5.66
CA LYS A 134 -19.39 2.15 6.85
C LYS A 134 -18.14 2.16 7.73
N GLN A 135 -18.36 2.33 9.03
CA GLN A 135 -17.32 2.23 10.04
C GLN A 135 -16.77 0.81 10.11
N CYS A 136 -15.45 0.71 10.19
CA CYS A 136 -14.72 -0.53 10.41
C CYS A 136 -15.10 -1.12 11.77
N ARG A 137 -15.43 -2.41 11.79
CA ARG A 137 -15.65 -3.15 13.05
C ARG A 137 -14.33 -3.34 13.82
N SER A 138 -13.25 -3.57 13.08
CA SER A 138 -11.86 -3.61 13.54
C SER A 138 -10.92 -3.09 12.43
N GLY A 139 -9.73 -2.62 12.81
CA GLY A 139 -8.75 -2.06 11.87
C GLY A 139 -9.09 -0.66 11.37
N TYR A 140 -8.46 -0.26 10.25
CA TYR A 140 -8.61 1.07 9.63
C TYR A 140 -8.62 0.98 8.10
N LYS A 141 -9.38 1.87 7.46
CA LYS A 141 -9.18 2.17 6.05
C LYS A 141 -7.97 3.05 5.89
N TYR A 142 -7.25 2.85 4.79
CA TYR A 142 -6.02 3.56 4.50
C TYR A 142 -6.15 4.27 3.17
N PHE A 143 -5.83 5.55 3.14
CA PHE A 143 -5.78 6.33 1.92
C PHE A 143 -4.41 6.18 1.29
N ALA A 144 -4.35 5.37 0.23
CA ALA A 144 -3.12 5.05 -0.46
C ALA A 144 -3.02 5.88 -1.74
N CYS A 145 -1.84 6.41 -2.02
CA CYS A 145 -1.54 7.18 -3.22
C CYS A 145 -0.42 6.51 -4.03
N PRO A 146 -0.48 6.56 -5.37
CA PRO A 146 0.64 6.14 -6.20
C PRO A 146 1.88 6.96 -5.88
N LEU A 147 3.03 6.30 -5.77
CA LEU A 147 4.31 6.96 -5.68
C LEU A 147 4.75 7.37 -7.10
N PRO A 148 5.00 8.66 -7.36
CA PRO A 148 5.62 9.10 -8.61
C PRO A 148 6.92 8.35 -8.86
N GLU A 149 7.17 8.03 -10.14
CA GLU A 149 8.42 7.40 -10.58
C GLU A 149 8.72 6.02 -9.95
N TRP A 150 7.71 5.35 -9.40
CA TRP A 150 7.84 4.00 -8.84
C TRP A 150 8.55 3.00 -9.77
N GLU A 151 8.23 3.04 -11.07
CA GLU A 151 8.88 2.17 -12.07
C GLU A 151 10.39 2.43 -12.16
N GLY A 152 10.80 3.70 -12.03
CA GLY A 152 12.21 4.08 -11.98
C GLY A 152 12.88 3.66 -10.66
N LEU A 153 12.17 3.72 -9.53
CA LEU A 153 12.71 3.30 -8.22
C LEU A 153 12.88 1.77 -8.13
N SER A 154 11.96 1.04 -8.75
CA SER A 154 11.97 -0.42 -8.82
C SER A 154 12.77 -0.98 -10.00
N ILE A 155 13.37 -0.10 -10.83
CA ILE A 155 14.19 -0.54 -11.95
C ILE A 155 15.43 -1.29 -11.45
N GLY A 156 15.71 -2.44 -12.08
CA GLY A 156 16.82 -3.29 -11.64
C GLY A 156 16.55 -4.03 -10.34
N CYS A 157 15.30 -4.07 -9.86
CA CYS A 157 14.87 -4.97 -8.82
C CYS A 157 14.05 -6.14 -9.38
N ARG A 158 14.19 -7.32 -8.78
CA ARG A 158 13.43 -8.51 -9.16
C ARG A 158 13.23 -9.46 -7.99
N TRP A 159 12.15 -10.21 -8.03
CA TRP A 159 12.00 -11.41 -7.20
C TRP A 159 12.73 -12.57 -7.85
N THR A 160 13.49 -13.35 -7.07
CA THR A 160 14.09 -14.60 -7.54
C THR A 160 13.02 -15.68 -7.70
N ASP A 161 13.39 -16.77 -8.38
CA ASP A 161 12.69 -18.04 -8.24
C ASP A 161 12.93 -18.65 -6.85
N CYS A 162 12.20 -19.72 -6.52
CA CYS A 162 12.35 -20.41 -5.25
C CYS A 162 13.77 -20.92 -5.03
N LYS A 163 14.32 -20.66 -3.85
CA LYS A 163 15.73 -20.94 -3.49
C LYS A 163 16.76 -20.20 -4.34
N GLY A 164 16.33 -19.25 -5.17
CA GLY A 164 17.21 -18.41 -5.95
C GLY A 164 18.03 -17.49 -5.07
N THR A 165 19.12 -16.99 -5.63
CA THR A 165 20.03 -16.03 -4.99
C THR A 165 20.08 -14.74 -5.79
N CYS A 166 20.42 -13.64 -5.12
CA CYS A 166 20.77 -12.41 -5.80
C CYS A 166 22.06 -12.60 -6.60
N GLY A 167 22.17 -11.89 -7.72
CA GLY A 167 23.40 -11.81 -8.50
C GLY A 167 24.52 -11.11 -7.72
N GLN A 168 25.76 -11.18 -8.24
CA GLN A 168 26.92 -10.56 -7.59
C GLN A 168 26.80 -9.02 -7.50
N ASP A 169 26.15 -8.41 -8.49
CA ASP A 169 25.89 -6.98 -8.58
C ASP A 169 24.53 -6.56 -7.97
N GLU A 170 23.84 -7.50 -7.31
CA GLU A 170 22.58 -7.27 -6.61
C GLU A 170 22.77 -7.39 -5.10
N THR A 171 21.89 -6.73 -4.36
CA THR A 171 21.75 -6.87 -2.91
C THR A 171 20.35 -7.39 -2.61
N GLU A 172 20.27 -8.33 -1.67
CA GLU A 172 19.00 -8.77 -1.09
C GLU A 172 18.45 -7.65 -0.22
N VAL A 173 17.28 -7.13 -0.60
CA VAL A 173 16.61 -6.07 0.14
C VAL A 173 15.39 -6.59 0.88
N ALA A 174 14.83 -7.74 0.47
CA ALA A 174 13.74 -8.43 1.15
C ALA A 174 13.85 -9.95 0.95
N HIS A 175 13.23 -10.72 1.83
CA HIS A 175 13.04 -12.17 1.73
C HIS A 175 11.56 -12.52 1.89
N ALA A 176 11.06 -13.58 1.27
CA ALA A 176 9.72 -14.11 1.52
C ALA A 176 9.72 -15.63 1.41
N ASN A 177 8.92 -16.34 2.19
CA ASN A 177 8.67 -17.78 2.04
C ASN A 177 7.95 -18.11 0.73
N ASP A 178 7.06 -17.23 0.29
CA ASP A 178 6.38 -17.33 -0.99
C ASP A 178 5.88 -15.95 -1.45
N VAL A 179 5.88 -15.70 -2.74
CA VAL A 179 5.16 -14.59 -3.40
C VAL A 179 4.49 -15.15 -4.64
N ASP A 180 3.24 -14.78 -4.89
CA ASP A 180 2.47 -15.22 -6.05
C ASP A 180 2.39 -16.75 -6.23
N LEU A 181 2.41 -17.54 -5.13
CA LEU A 181 2.34 -19.00 -5.16
C LEU A 181 3.51 -19.66 -5.91
N LYS A 182 4.65 -18.97 -6.05
CA LYS A 182 5.84 -19.50 -6.71
C LYS A 182 6.44 -20.68 -5.94
N CYS A 183 6.34 -20.70 -4.61
CA CYS A 183 6.96 -21.68 -3.73
C CYS A 183 5.92 -22.52 -2.96
N PRO A 184 5.35 -23.58 -3.58
CA PRO A 184 4.25 -24.35 -3.01
C PRO A 184 4.60 -25.21 -1.77
N HIS A 185 5.89 -25.41 -1.46
CA HIS A 185 6.34 -26.26 -0.35
C HIS A 185 7.13 -25.49 0.70
N GLN A 186 6.42 -24.82 1.61
CA GLN A 186 7.01 -23.98 2.68
C GLN A 186 7.95 -24.74 3.62
N ALA A 187 7.76 -26.05 3.81
CA ALA A 187 8.62 -26.87 4.68
C ALA A 187 10.02 -27.16 4.10
N ILE A 188 10.25 -26.89 2.80
CA ILE A 188 11.50 -27.24 2.09
C ILE A 188 12.03 -26.06 1.25
N ALA A 189 11.22 -25.02 1.04
CA ALA A 189 11.58 -23.85 0.25
C ALA A 189 12.35 -22.85 1.12
N ARG A 190 13.55 -22.44 0.68
CA ARG A 190 14.30 -21.29 1.23
C ARG A 190 13.70 -19.95 0.79
N GLY A 191 12.41 -19.95 0.43
CA GLY A 191 11.69 -18.79 -0.06
C GLY A 191 12.19 -18.24 -1.39
N VAL A 192 11.74 -17.02 -1.67
CA VAL A 192 12.21 -16.11 -2.71
C VAL A 192 12.91 -14.92 -2.07
N LYS A 193 13.74 -14.22 -2.84
CA LYS A 193 14.42 -13.00 -2.42
C LYS A 193 14.05 -11.86 -3.35
N TYR A 194 13.91 -10.66 -2.80
CA TYR A 194 13.84 -9.44 -3.59
C TYR A 194 15.23 -8.86 -3.69
N CYS A 195 15.77 -8.87 -4.91
CA CYS A 195 17.14 -8.49 -5.22
C CYS A 195 17.13 -7.22 -6.04
N CYS A 196 17.91 -6.23 -5.64
CA CYS A 196 18.03 -4.94 -6.33
C CYS A 196 19.49 -4.65 -6.70
N LYS A 197 19.72 -4.03 -7.86
CA LYS A 197 21.07 -3.60 -8.28
C LYS A 197 21.63 -2.57 -7.29
N LYS A 198 22.85 -2.81 -6.80
CA LYS A 198 23.53 -1.98 -5.78
C LYS A 198 23.65 -0.50 -6.17
N GLU A 199 23.89 -0.22 -7.44
CA GLU A 199 24.17 1.14 -7.92
C GLU A 199 22.93 1.91 -8.39
N LYS A 200 21.78 1.24 -8.50
CA LYS A 200 20.60 1.81 -9.18
C LYS A 200 19.37 1.94 -8.28
N SER A 201 19.25 1.10 -7.26
CA SER A 201 18.03 1.07 -6.48
C SER A 201 18.20 1.85 -5.18
N PRO A 202 17.33 2.85 -4.92
CA PRO A 202 17.25 3.49 -3.61
C PRO A 202 16.51 2.62 -2.60
N LEU A 203 16.11 1.41 -2.97
CA LEU A 203 15.33 0.53 -2.12
C LEU A 203 16.26 -0.25 -1.19
N SER A 204 15.97 -0.20 0.10
CA SER A 204 16.77 -0.86 1.14
C SER A 204 15.86 -1.42 2.24
N ASN A 205 16.43 -2.28 3.08
CA ASN A 205 15.87 -2.69 4.37
C ASN A 205 14.35 -2.97 4.35
N CYS A 206 13.91 -3.86 3.47
CA CYS A 206 12.49 -4.19 3.40
C CYS A 206 12.11 -5.14 4.54
N HIS A 207 10.91 -5.01 5.07
CA HIS A 207 10.38 -5.88 6.10
C HIS A 207 8.91 -6.23 5.84
N TRP A 208 8.39 -7.27 6.49
CA TRP A 208 6.98 -7.62 6.39
C TRP A 208 6.17 -7.00 7.53
N VAL A 209 5.01 -6.44 7.20
CA VAL A 209 4.03 -5.94 8.18
C VAL A 209 2.82 -6.87 8.25
N GLY A 210 2.18 -6.93 9.43
CA GLY A 210 1.01 -7.75 9.69
C GLY A 210 1.28 -9.13 10.32
N GLN A 211 2.47 -9.34 10.91
CA GLN A 211 2.76 -10.55 11.69
C GLN A 211 1.97 -10.55 13.01
N GLY A 212 1.24 -11.64 13.30
CA GLY A 212 0.56 -11.88 14.59
C GLY A 212 -0.94 -11.56 14.61
N HIS A 213 -1.32 -10.30 14.36
CA HIS A 213 -2.71 -9.85 14.28
C HIS A 213 -2.90 -9.13 12.94
N CYS A 214 -3.53 -9.79 11.96
CA CYS A 214 -3.71 -9.31 10.58
C CYS A 214 -4.67 -8.12 10.44
N ASP A 215 -4.87 -7.40 11.53
CA ASP A 215 -5.77 -6.26 11.67
C ASP A 215 -5.08 -4.98 11.18
N ASP A 216 -3.74 -4.95 11.21
CA ASP A 216 -2.92 -3.90 10.58
C ASP A 216 -1.84 -4.53 9.69
N ILE A 217 -2.08 -4.48 8.39
CA ILE A 217 -1.17 -5.00 7.37
C ILE A 217 -0.55 -3.86 6.57
N THR A 218 -0.57 -2.64 7.07
CA THR A 218 -0.22 -1.45 6.29
C THR A 218 1.18 -0.94 6.60
N CYS A 219 1.87 -0.45 5.58
CA CYS A 219 3.18 0.19 5.70
C CYS A 219 3.09 1.46 6.57
N ASN A 220 4.19 1.84 7.22
CA ASN A 220 4.26 3.15 7.85
C ASN A 220 4.14 4.27 6.79
N PRO A 221 3.74 5.50 7.19
CA PRO A 221 3.61 6.63 6.27
C PRO A 221 4.87 6.98 5.46
N ASP A 222 6.06 6.60 5.96
CA ASP A 222 7.35 6.82 5.32
C ASP A 222 7.86 5.63 4.49
N GLU A 223 6.97 4.69 4.19
CA GLU A 223 7.32 3.46 3.52
C GLU A 223 6.44 3.20 2.29
N VAL A 224 7.03 2.58 1.28
CA VAL A 224 6.33 2.18 0.06
C VAL A 224 6.03 0.69 0.07
N THR A 225 4.83 0.34 -0.40
CA THR A 225 4.48 -1.07 -0.58
C THR A 225 5.20 -1.61 -1.81
N VAL A 226 5.92 -2.72 -1.65
CA VAL A 226 6.63 -3.37 -2.76
C VAL A 226 5.81 -4.51 -3.33
N LYS A 227 5.26 -5.31 -2.43
CA LYS A 227 4.63 -6.58 -2.76
C LYS A 227 3.69 -7.01 -1.66
N ARG A 228 2.67 -7.78 -2.06
CA ARG A 228 1.78 -8.50 -1.15
C ARG A 228 2.09 -10.00 -1.24
N SER A 229 2.08 -10.70 -0.12
CA SER A 229 2.24 -12.16 -0.01
C SER A 229 1.21 -12.71 0.97
N LEU A 230 0.83 -13.98 0.88
CA LEU A 230 -0.03 -14.61 1.89
C LEU A 230 0.75 -15.04 3.14
N VAL A 231 2.08 -15.18 3.04
CA VAL A 231 2.92 -15.74 4.11
C VAL A 231 4.11 -14.87 4.47
N GLY A 232 4.47 -13.89 3.64
CA GLY A 232 5.62 -13.02 3.90
C GLY A 232 6.88 -13.83 4.13
N ASP A 233 7.70 -13.46 5.11
CA ASP A 233 8.87 -14.19 5.61
C ASP A 233 8.59 -15.11 6.81
N GLY A 234 7.36 -15.09 7.34
CA GLY A 234 6.93 -15.87 8.51
C GLY A 234 6.13 -17.13 8.18
N VAL A 235 5.89 -17.97 9.19
CA VAL A 235 5.07 -19.21 9.08
C VAL A 235 3.62 -19.02 9.54
N SER A 236 3.23 -17.82 10.01
CA SER A 236 1.95 -17.65 10.70
C SER A 236 1.37 -16.24 10.59
N CYS A 237 0.57 -16.03 9.55
CA CYS A 237 -0.73 -15.39 9.71
C CYS A 237 -1.79 -16.49 9.87
N ARG A 238 -1.71 -17.28 10.94
CA ARG A 238 -2.82 -18.17 11.29
C ARG A 238 -3.87 -17.34 12.00
N CYS A 239 -4.75 -16.68 11.23
CA CYS A 239 -5.97 -16.11 11.79
C CYS A 239 -6.73 -17.24 12.49
N LYS A 240 -6.87 -17.19 13.81
CA LYS A 240 -7.90 -17.99 14.49
C LYS A 240 -9.24 -17.39 14.06
N ARG A 241 -10.10 -18.23 13.46
CA ARG A 241 -11.52 -17.94 13.30
C ARG A 241 -12.18 -17.74 14.66
#